data_AF-A0A937VLY2-F1
#
_entry.id   AF-A0A937VLY2-F1
#
_cell.length_a   1.000
_cell.length_b   1.000
_cell.length_c   1.000
_cell.angle_alpha   90.00
_cell.angle_beta   90.00
_cell.angle_gamma   90.00
#
_symmetry.space_group_name_H-M   'P 1'
#
loop_
_entity.id
_entity.type
_entity.pdbx_description
1 polymer ?
#
loop_
_entity_poly.entity_id
_entity_poly.type
_entity_poly.pdbx_seq_one_letter_code
_entity_poly.pdbx_strand_id
1 'polypeptide(L)'
;MKLNEDAWKMFQEHLGYTDEEMEAFKKDPRNVDVLSKTDALLSKTFVAEVVEAHGCDSGHKVGDKFYIGGHGNLLTKKCPNKVCLFALMPLAASINTMNELIYAGVDPNEMRFRRVGCSDVGLKCGGWGHIVMELRAEERVRA
;
A
#
# COMPACT_ATOMS: atom_id res chain seq x y z
N MET A 1 -12.12 -6.16 18.64
CA MET A 1 -11.37 -6.97 19.64
C MET A 1 -10.74 -6.00 20.61
N LYS A 2 -10.79 -6.21 21.94
CA LYS A 2 -10.08 -5.32 22.88
C LYS A 2 -8.59 -5.57 22.70
N LEU A 3 -7.82 -4.53 22.37
CA LEU A 3 -6.37 -4.57 22.36
C LEU A 3 -5.90 -4.92 23.78
N ASN A 4 -5.00 -5.89 23.92
CA ASN A 4 -4.41 -6.23 25.21
C ASN A 4 -3.32 -5.22 25.58
N GLU A 5 -2.95 -5.15 26.86
CA GLU A 5 -1.92 -4.23 27.36
C GLU A 5 -0.55 -4.47 26.68
N ASP A 6 -0.24 -5.72 26.33
CA ASP A 6 1.00 -6.06 25.64
C ASP A 6 1.06 -5.42 24.24
N ALA A 7 -0.04 -5.42 23.49
CA ALA A 7 -0.12 -4.77 22.17
C ALA A 7 0.10 -3.26 22.28
N TRP A 8 -0.45 -2.63 23.31
CA TRP A 8 -0.24 -1.20 23.56
C TRP A 8 1.22 -0.88 23.86
N LYS A 9 1.85 -1.69 24.72
CA LYS A 9 3.26 -1.51 25.08
C LYS A 9 4.17 -1.74 23.88
N MET A 10 3.96 -2.82 23.13
CA MET A 10 4.71 -3.10 21.91
C MET A 10 4.57 -1.99 20.87
N PHE A 11 3.37 -1.43 20.71
CA PHE A 11 3.12 -0.35 19.77
C PHE A 11 3.81 0.96 20.20
N GLN A 12 3.73 1.30 21.49
CA GLN A 12 4.40 2.47 22.06
C GLN A 12 5.93 2.37 21.87
N GLU A 13 6.52 1.21 22.18
CA GLU A 13 7.95 0.93 21.97
C GLU A 13 8.32 1.00 20.48
N HIS A 14 7.49 0.43 19.60
CA HIS A 14 7.73 0.41 18.15
C HIS A 14 7.76 1.82 17.54
N LEU A 15 6.86 2.70 17.97
CA LEU A 15 6.79 4.09 17.48
C LEU A 15 7.70 5.04 18.25
N GLY A 16 8.24 4.63 19.39
CA GLY A 16 9.06 5.48 20.26
C GLY A 16 8.26 6.59 20.94
N TYR A 17 6.97 6.35 21.21
CA TYR A 17 6.11 7.34 21.85
C TYR A 17 6.40 7.51 23.34
N THR A 18 6.35 8.75 23.83
CA THR A 18 6.28 9.02 25.27
C THR A 18 4.93 8.59 25.84
N ASP A 19 4.81 8.55 27.17
CA ASP A 19 3.54 8.23 27.82
C ASP A 19 2.47 9.28 27.47
N GLU A 20 2.82 10.56 27.36
CA GLU A 20 1.88 11.63 26.97
C GLU A 20 1.40 11.48 25.52
N GLU A 21 2.29 11.13 24.59
CA GLU A 21 1.93 10.86 23.19
C GLU A 21 1.04 9.62 23.08
N MET A 22 1.33 8.59 23.88
CA MET A 22 0.53 7.38 23.91
C MET A 22 -0.87 7.62 24.48
N GLU A 23 -0.99 8.45 25.50
CA GLU A 23 -2.28 8.88 26.04
C GLU A 23 -3.06 9.75 25.05
N ALA A 24 -2.39 10.63 24.29
CA ALA A 24 -3.02 11.36 23.20
C ALA A 24 -3.52 10.42 22.09
N PHE A 25 -2.73 9.41 21.74
CA PHE A 25 -3.08 8.40 20.74
C PHE A 25 -4.33 7.60 21.15
N LYS A 26 -4.37 7.09 22.39
CA LYS A 26 -5.48 6.30 22.94
C LYS A 26 -6.80 7.09 23.05
N LYS A 27 -6.72 8.42 23.20
CA LYS A 27 -7.92 9.28 23.29
C LYS A 27 -8.67 9.42 21.97
N ASP A 28 -8.01 9.20 20.82
CA ASP A 28 -8.69 9.23 19.52
C ASP A 28 -9.26 7.84 19.20
N PRO A 29 -10.59 7.67 19.16
CA PRO A 29 -11.20 6.37 18.88
C PRO A 29 -10.82 5.82 17.49
N ARG A 30 -10.45 6.67 16.53
CA ARG A 30 -10.01 6.23 15.20
C ARG A 30 -8.66 5.53 15.26
N ASN A 31 -7.75 6.03 16.11
CA ASN A 31 -6.44 5.41 16.31
C ASN A 31 -6.57 4.03 16.96
N VAL A 32 -7.44 3.92 17.96
CA VAL A 32 -7.75 2.63 18.62
C VAL A 32 -8.35 1.64 17.62
N ASP A 33 -9.28 2.09 16.78
CA ASP A 33 -9.94 1.27 15.76
C ASP A 33 -8.93 0.78 14.70
N VAL A 34 -8.10 1.67 14.15
CA VAL A 34 -7.04 1.32 13.19
C VAL A 34 -6.09 0.28 13.81
N LEU A 35 -5.61 0.51 15.03
CA LEU A 35 -4.69 -0.41 15.69
C LEU A 35 -5.34 -1.79 15.93
N SER A 36 -6.64 -1.83 16.23
CA SER A 36 -7.37 -3.09 16.39
C SER A 36 -7.51 -3.90 15.09
N LYS A 37 -7.24 -3.28 13.93
CA LYS A 37 -7.33 -3.88 12.59
C LYS A 37 -5.95 -4.10 11.94
N THR A 38 -4.87 -3.78 12.64
CA THR A 38 -3.50 -3.95 12.15
C THR A 38 -3.21 -5.38 11.69
N ASP A 39 -3.69 -6.41 12.40
CA ASP A 39 -3.46 -7.80 11.98
C ASP A 39 -4.09 -8.13 10.62
N ALA A 40 -5.29 -7.61 10.36
CA ALA A 40 -5.97 -7.76 9.07
C ALA A 40 -5.24 -7.00 7.95
N LEU A 41 -4.62 -5.87 8.26
CA LEU A 41 -3.78 -5.13 7.33
C LEU A 41 -2.47 -5.87 7.04
N LEU A 42 -1.80 -6.38 8.07
CA LEU A 42 -0.49 -7.03 7.96
C LEU A 42 -0.54 -8.44 7.40
N SER A 43 -1.72 -9.07 7.38
CA SER A 43 -1.95 -10.32 6.66
C SER A 43 -2.06 -10.12 5.16
N LYS A 44 -2.07 -8.88 4.63
CA LYS A 44 -2.17 -8.61 3.19
C LYS A 44 -0.85 -8.13 2.57
N THR A 45 -0.70 -8.42 1.29
CA THR A 45 0.28 -7.79 0.39
C THR A 45 -0.48 -7.25 -0.82
N PHE A 46 -0.29 -5.98 -1.11
CA PHE A 46 -0.83 -5.36 -2.31
C PHE A 46 0.13 -5.58 -3.47
N VAL A 47 -0.42 -5.95 -4.62
CA VAL A 47 0.34 -6.19 -5.85
C VAL A 47 -0.17 -5.23 -6.90
N ALA A 48 0.72 -4.38 -7.41
CA ALA A 48 0.49 -3.58 -8.61
C ALA A 48 1.19 -4.25 -9.78
N GLU A 49 0.44 -4.81 -10.71
CA GLU A 49 0.96 -5.49 -11.90
C GLU A 49 0.85 -4.58 -13.12
N VAL A 50 1.95 -4.41 -13.85
CA VAL A 50 1.96 -3.67 -15.11
C VAL A 50 1.17 -4.47 -16.15
N VAL A 51 0.03 -3.94 -16.59
CA VAL A 51 -0.86 -4.57 -17.57
C VAL A 51 -0.72 -3.96 -18.97
N GLU A 52 -0.24 -2.72 -19.05
CA GLU A 52 0.11 -2.05 -20.31
C GLU A 52 1.42 -1.29 -20.14
N ALA A 53 2.28 -1.30 -21.16
CA ALA A 53 3.53 -0.55 -21.14
C ALA A 53 3.96 -0.15 -22.56
N HIS A 54 4.27 1.14 -22.74
CA HIS A 54 4.83 1.67 -23.97
C HIS A 54 5.79 2.83 -23.65
N GLY A 55 7.01 2.81 -24.20
CA GLY A 55 7.96 3.93 -24.05
C GLY A 55 8.44 4.20 -22.61
N CYS A 56 8.39 3.21 -21.70
CA CYS A 56 8.85 3.41 -20.31
C CYS A 56 10.38 3.49 -20.23
N ASP A 57 10.92 4.67 -19.93
CA ASP A 57 12.37 4.90 -19.76
C ASP A 57 12.97 4.10 -18.59
N SER A 58 12.19 3.91 -17.52
CA SER A 58 12.59 3.08 -16.38
C SER A 58 12.62 1.57 -16.70
N GLY A 59 12.18 1.17 -17.90
CA GLY A 59 12.28 -0.19 -18.40
C GLY A 59 11.20 -1.15 -17.90
N HIS A 60 10.14 -0.66 -17.25
CA HIS A 60 9.00 -1.47 -16.82
C HIS A 60 8.28 -2.10 -18.00
N LYS A 61 7.91 -3.37 -17.86
CA LYS A 61 7.28 -4.21 -18.90
C LYS A 61 5.99 -4.82 -18.36
N VAL A 62 5.10 -5.20 -19.27
CA VAL A 62 3.90 -5.97 -18.92
C VAL A 62 4.30 -7.23 -18.16
N GLY A 63 3.64 -7.47 -17.03
CA GLY A 63 3.91 -8.56 -16.10
C GLY A 63 4.85 -8.22 -14.94
N ASP A 64 5.52 -7.06 -14.96
CA ASP A 64 6.28 -6.58 -13.80
C ASP A 64 5.31 -6.34 -12.62
N LYS A 65 5.75 -6.69 -11.41
CA LYS A 65 4.93 -6.63 -10.19
C LYS A 65 5.62 -5.83 -9.10
N PHE A 66 4.94 -4.81 -8.60
CA PHE A 66 5.37 -4.07 -7.41
C PHE A 66 4.61 -4.62 -6.21
N TYR A 67 5.34 -5.15 -5.24
CA TYR A 67 4.78 -5.70 -4.02
C TYR A 67 4.87 -4.67 -2.90
N ILE A 68 3.74 -4.34 -2.30
CA ILE A 68 3.60 -3.37 -1.22
C ILE A 68 3.01 -4.09 0.01
N GLY A 69 3.66 -3.99 1.16
CA GLY A 69 3.11 -4.52 2.42
C GLY A 69 1.95 -3.69 2.93
N GLY A 70 1.15 -4.22 3.87
CA GLY A 70 -0.02 -3.52 4.43
C GLY A 70 0.22 -2.07 4.90
N HIS A 71 1.41 -1.77 5.45
CA HIS A 71 1.79 -0.39 5.84
C HIS A 71 2.11 0.56 4.67
N GLY A 72 1.99 0.13 3.41
CA GLY A 72 2.35 0.93 2.24
C GLY A 72 3.83 0.86 1.84
N ASN A 73 4.63 0.01 2.48
CA ASN A 73 6.06 -0.13 2.18
C ASN A 73 6.32 -1.05 0.98
N LEU A 74 7.18 -0.63 0.05
CA LEU A 74 7.67 -1.50 -1.00
C LEU A 74 8.48 -2.67 -0.41
N LEU A 75 8.12 -3.89 -0.81
CA LEU A 75 8.88 -5.10 -0.52
C LEU A 75 10.02 -5.22 -1.54
N THR A 76 11.04 -4.38 -1.40
CA THR A 76 12.10 -4.14 -2.39
C THR A 76 12.72 -5.41 -2.99
N LYS A 77 12.93 -6.47 -2.18
CA LYS A 77 13.48 -7.76 -2.64
C LYS A 77 12.54 -8.58 -3.54
N LYS A 78 11.24 -8.27 -3.57
CA LYS A 78 10.23 -8.91 -4.43
C LYS A 78 9.91 -8.07 -5.67
N CYS A 79 10.29 -6.79 -5.67
CA CYS A 79 10.06 -5.88 -6.79
C CYS A 79 11.20 -5.96 -7.82
N PRO A 80 11.00 -5.41 -9.04
CA PRO A 80 12.09 -5.17 -9.97
C PRO A 80 13.22 -4.34 -9.33
N ASN A 81 14.44 -4.51 -9.85
CA ASN A 81 15.64 -3.83 -9.36
C ASN A 81 15.52 -2.29 -9.37
N LYS A 82 14.65 -1.75 -10.23
CA LYS A 82 14.33 -0.32 -10.30
C LYS A 82 12.82 -0.18 -10.28
N VAL A 83 12.29 0.63 -9.37
CA VAL A 83 10.88 1.02 -9.37
C VAL A 83 10.82 2.54 -9.53
N CYS A 84 10.07 3.01 -10.53
CA CYS A 84 10.04 4.41 -10.87
C CYS A 84 9.15 5.16 -9.88
N LEU A 85 9.65 6.27 -9.30
CA LEU A 85 8.84 7.09 -8.40
C LEU A 85 7.54 7.55 -9.07
N PHE A 86 7.59 7.90 -10.35
CA PHE A 86 6.44 8.32 -11.14
C PHE A 86 5.40 7.23 -11.40
N ALA A 87 5.80 5.96 -11.28
CA ALA A 87 4.87 4.83 -11.25
C ALA A 87 4.29 4.59 -9.85
N LEU A 88 5.02 4.94 -8.78
CA LEU A 88 4.57 4.79 -7.40
C LEU A 88 3.59 5.85 -6.94
N MET A 89 3.76 7.11 -7.36
CA MET A 89 2.89 8.22 -6.96
C MET A 89 1.39 7.91 -7.08
N PRO A 90 0.86 7.43 -8.22
CA PRO A 90 -0.56 7.16 -8.36
C PRO A 90 -1.03 5.93 -7.54
N LEU A 91 -0.10 5.03 -7.16
CA LEU A 91 -0.42 3.89 -6.33
C LEU A 91 -0.75 4.32 -4.89
N ALA A 92 -0.16 5.40 -4.38
CA ALA A 92 -0.40 5.84 -3.00
C ALA A 92 -1.89 6.04 -2.68
N ALA A 93 -2.64 6.71 -3.56
CA ALA A 93 -4.08 6.92 -3.37
C ALA A 93 -4.88 5.60 -3.43
N SER A 94 -4.49 4.69 -4.33
CA SER A 94 -5.15 3.39 -4.48
C SER A 94 -4.88 2.49 -3.27
N ILE A 95 -3.64 2.45 -2.79
CA ILE A 95 -3.24 1.70 -1.59
C ILE A 95 -3.93 2.27 -0.35
N ASN A 96 -4.02 3.60 -0.23
CA ASN A 96 -4.78 4.21 0.86
C ASN A 96 -6.26 3.77 0.83
N THR A 97 -6.87 3.72 -0.36
CA THR A 97 -8.25 3.23 -0.53
C THR A 97 -8.38 1.77 -0.11
N MET A 98 -7.43 0.91 -0.48
CA MET A 98 -7.42 -0.50 -0.07
C MET A 98 -7.27 -0.67 1.44
N ASN A 99 -6.44 0.17 2.09
CA ASN A 99 -6.31 0.20 3.54
C ASN A 99 -7.64 0.58 4.21
N GLU A 100 -8.30 1.63 3.73
CA GLU A 100 -9.61 2.06 4.25
C GLU A 100 -10.69 0.97 4.08
N LEU A 101 -10.68 0.22 2.97
CA LEU A 101 -11.60 -0.92 2.79
C LEU A 101 -11.32 -2.03 3.82
N ILE A 102 -10.05 -2.37 4.06
CA ILE A 102 -9.67 -3.33 5.10
C ILE A 102 -10.13 -2.83 6.47
N TYR A 103 -9.94 -1.54 6.77
CA TYR A 103 -10.42 -0.97 8.02
C TYR A 103 -11.95 -1.01 8.10
N ALA A 104 -12.67 -0.86 7.00
CA ALA A 104 -14.12 -1.00 6.95
C ALA A 104 -14.61 -2.46 7.02
N GLY A 105 -13.71 -3.46 7.03
CA GLY A 105 -14.06 -4.87 6.99
C GLY A 105 -14.55 -5.35 5.62
N VAL A 106 -14.24 -4.61 4.56
CA VAL A 106 -14.57 -4.91 3.17
C VAL A 106 -13.36 -5.54 2.48
N ASP A 107 -13.58 -6.52 1.60
CA ASP A 107 -12.49 -7.07 0.79
C ASP A 107 -11.93 -5.97 -0.14
N PRO A 108 -10.63 -5.60 -0.02
CA PRO A 108 -10.04 -4.57 -0.87
C PRO A 108 -10.07 -4.90 -2.37
N ASN A 109 -10.27 -6.17 -2.75
CA ASN A 109 -10.45 -6.58 -4.15
C ASN A 109 -11.83 -6.22 -4.73
N GLU A 110 -12.79 -5.81 -3.91
CA GLU A 110 -14.08 -5.27 -4.37
C GLU A 110 -13.99 -3.82 -4.89
N MET A 111 -12.82 -3.19 -4.77
CA MET A 111 -12.54 -1.87 -5.32
C MET A 111 -12.84 -1.81 -6.83
N ARG A 112 -13.71 -0.88 -7.23
CA ARG A 112 -14.18 -0.76 -8.63
C ARG A 112 -13.14 -0.19 -9.57
N PHE A 113 -12.37 0.78 -9.10
CA PHE A 113 -11.31 1.43 -9.87
C PHE A 113 -9.95 0.95 -9.36
N ARG A 114 -9.42 -0.10 -9.97
CA ARG A 114 -8.16 -0.74 -9.57
C ARG A 114 -7.02 -0.57 -10.58
N ARG A 115 -7.17 0.32 -11.54
CA ARG A 115 -6.11 0.63 -12.50
C ARG A 115 -5.64 2.07 -12.34
N VAL A 116 -4.33 2.26 -12.40
CA VAL A 116 -3.71 3.57 -12.42
C VAL A 116 -2.63 3.64 -13.49
N GLY A 117 -2.51 4.79 -14.13
CA GLY A 117 -1.40 5.10 -15.03
C GLY A 117 -0.26 5.77 -14.26
N CYS A 118 0.99 5.55 -14.65
CA CYS A 118 2.09 6.40 -14.17
C CYS A 118 1.87 7.87 -14.57
N SER A 119 2.60 8.80 -13.95
CA SER A 119 2.36 10.24 -14.18
C SER A 119 2.80 10.75 -15.56
N ASP A 120 3.53 9.96 -16.36
CA ASP A 120 3.83 10.33 -17.74
C ASP A 120 2.56 10.23 -18.58
N VAL A 121 2.25 11.27 -19.37
CA VAL A 121 1.03 11.38 -20.16
C VAL A 121 1.09 10.60 -21.48
N GLY A 122 2.25 10.04 -21.83
CA GLY A 122 2.47 9.27 -23.05
C GLY A 122 2.77 10.12 -24.29
N LEU A 123 3.35 9.47 -25.30
CA LEU A 123 3.89 10.11 -26.51
C LEU A 123 2.89 11.03 -27.22
N LYS A 124 1.63 10.59 -27.34
CA LYS A 124 0.58 11.36 -28.03
C LYS A 124 0.12 12.61 -27.27
N CYS A 125 0.52 12.75 -26.01
CA CYS A 125 0.14 13.84 -25.12
C CYS A 125 1.34 14.71 -24.71
N GLY A 126 2.50 14.57 -25.37
CA GLY A 126 3.71 15.33 -25.06
C GLY A 126 4.62 14.69 -23.99
N GLY A 127 4.29 13.46 -23.57
CA GLY A 127 5.12 12.63 -22.71
C GLY A 127 6.07 11.73 -23.48
N TRP A 128 6.74 10.80 -22.80
CA TRP A 128 7.69 9.87 -23.43
C TRP A 128 7.09 8.46 -23.54
N GLY A 129 6.38 8.04 -22.50
CA GLY A 129 5.75 6.73 -22.43
C GLY A 129 4.61 6.66 -21.43
N HIS A 130 4.06 5.48 -21.25
CA HIS A 130 3.02 5.24 -20.27
C HIS A 130 3.02 3.78 -19.84
N ILE A 131 2.79 3.55 -18.55
CA ILE A 131 2.45 2.23 -18.03
C ILE A 131 1.13 2.30 -17.27
N VAL A 132 0.32 1.26 -17.40
CA VAL A 132 -0.89 1.06 -16.61
C VAL A 132 -0.65 -0.09 -15.66
N MET A 133 -0.98 0.10 -14.39
CA MET A 133 -0.85 -0.89 -13.33
C MET A 133 -2.21 -1.26 -12.79
N GLU A 134 -2.48 -2.55 -12.64
CA GLU A 134 -3.67 -3.08 -11.98
C GLU A 134 -3.33 -3.56 -10.56
N LEU A 135 -4.11 -3.09 -9.57
CA LEU A 135 -3.94 -3.42 -8.16
C LEU A 135 -4.80 -4.61 -7.75
N ARG A 136 -4.27 -5.45 -6.86
CA ARG A 136 -5.00 -6.47 -6.10
C ARG A 136 -4.38 -6.70 -4.73
N ALA A 137 -5.14 -7.25 -3.80
CA ALA A 137 -4.64 -7.74 -2.52
C ALA A 137 -4.48 -9.27 -2.56
N GLU A 138 -3.36 -9.75 -2.03
CA GLU A 138 -3.06 -11.17 -1.83
C GLU A 138 -2.80 -11.44 -0.34
N GLU A 139 -3.00 -12.69 0.10
CA GLU A 139 -2.55 -13.11 1.43
C GLU A 139 -1.03 -13.02 1.54
N ARG A 140 -0.54 -12.52 2.67
CA ARG A 140 0.88 -12.33 2.90
C ARG A 140 1.53 -13.66 3.27
N VAL A 141 2.25 -14.23 2.32
CA VAL A 141 3.23 -15.29 2.60
C VAL A 141 4.44 -14.66 3.28
N ARG A 142 4.55 -14.86 4.60
CA ARG A 142 5.76 -14.52 5.36
C ARG A 142 6.88 -15.46 4.91
N ALA A 143 8.02 -14.89 4.56
CA ALA A 143 9.24 -15.62 4.24
C ALA A 143 9.94 -16.10 5.51
#